data_AF-T1FZN9-F1
#
_entry.id   AF-T1FZN9-F1
#
_cell.length_a   1.000
_cell.length_b   1.000
_cell.length_c   1.000
_cell.angle_alpha   90.00
_cell.angle_beta   90.00
_cell.angle_gamma   90.00
#
_symmetry.space_group_name_H-M   'P 1'
#
loop_
_entity.id
_entity.type
_entity.pdbx_description
1 polymer ?
#
loop_
_entity_poly.entity_id
_entity_poly.type
_entity_poly.pdbx_seq_one_letter_code
_entity_poly.pdbx_strand_id
1 'polypeptide(L)'
;MSKLCGLNVVQLREELQKRSLVTSGNKEVLVARLREALIDEGKNPDEFKFDGADEDNEISTGTFTTAKMMELLLSMSTEIKQQIKEQSEQIKEQSERQTEELKQIKEQSEQQSER
;
A
#
# COMPACT_ATOMS: atom_id res chain seq x y z
N MET A 1 -16.85 -11.82 26.46
CA MET A 1 -16.58 -10.61 25.66
C MET A 1 -17.84 -10.25 24.90
N SER A 2 -18.20 -8.97 24.87
CA SER A 2 -19.38 -8.44 24.18
C SER A 2 -19.29 -8.64 22.67
N LYS A 3 -20.40 -8.99 22.00
CA LYS A 3 -20.39 -9.13 20.52
C LYS A 3 -19.97 -7.84 19.81
N LEU A 4 -20.43 -6.69 20.33
CA LEU A 4 -20.08 -5.37 19.82
C LEU A 4 -18.56 -5.08 19.77
N CYS A 5 -17.79 -5.48 20.78
CA CYS A 5 -16.35 -5.19 20.80
C CYS A 5 -15.53 -6.11 19.87
N GLY A 6 -16.15 -7.21 19.40
CA GLY A 6 -15.59 -8.13 18.42
C GLY A 6 -15.58 -7.60 16.99
N LEU A 7 -16.39 -6.57 16.68
CA LEU A 7 -16.48 -5.99 15.34
C LEU A 7 -15.17 -5.28 14.93
N ASN A 8 -14.87 -5.34 13.63
CA ASN A 8 -13.75 -4.59 13.03
C ASN A 8 -14.15 -3.14 12.75
N VAL A 9 -13.18 -2.26 12.45
CA VAL A 9 -13.44 -0.82 12.24
C VAL A 9 -14.35 -0.56 11.03
N VAL A 10 -14.29 -1.40 10.00
CA VAL A 10 -15.15 -1.28 8.81
C VAL A 10 -16.60 -1.58 9.17
N GLN A 11 -16.84 -2.72 9.82
CA GLN A 11 -18.17 -3.13 10.32
C GLN A 11 -18.75 -2.09 11.29
N LEU A 12 -17.94 -1.57 12.21
CA LEU A 12 -18.37 -0.51 13.13
C LEU A 12 -18.83 0.75 12.39
N ARG A 13 -18.12 1.15 11.32
CA ARG A 13 -18.49 2.31 10.50
C ARG A 13 -19.76 2.06 9.70
N GLU A 14 -19.92 0.88 9.12
CA GLU A 14 -21.12 0.49 8.38
C GLU A 14 -22.36 0.51 9.29
N GLU A 15 -22.26 -0.08 10.47
CA GLU A 15 -23.36 -0.11 11.44
C GLU A 15 -23.74 1.29 11.96
N LEU A 16 -22.76 2.18 12.14
CA LEU A 16 -23.00 3.59 12.45
C LEU A 16 -23.61 4.33 11.26
N GLN A 17 -23.15 4.08 10.03
CA GLN A 17 -23.68 4.72 8.82
C GLN A 17 -25.12 4.30 8.52
N LYS A 18 -25.49 3.02 8.73
CA LYS A 18 -26.87 2.54 8.64
C LYS A 18 -27.81 3.32 9.57
N ARG A 19 -27.28 3.80 10.69
CA ARG A 19 -27.98 4.63 11.70
C ARG A 19 -27.82 6.12 11.48
N SER A 20 -27.20 6.53 10.36
CA SER A 20 -26.87 7.93 10.05
C SER A 20 -26.05 8.63 11.14
N LEU A 21 -25.20 7.87 11.85
CA LEU A 21 -24.32 8.37 12.89
C LEU A 21 -22.94 8.71 12.34
N VAL A 22 -22.23 9.57 13.07
CA VAL A 22 -20.86 9.94 12.73
C VAL A 22 -19.96 8.71 12.75
N THR A 23 -19.14 8.52 11.72
CA THR A 23 -18.21 7.39 11.56
C THR A 23 -16.75 7.77 11.82
N SER A 24 -16.46 9.01 12.21
CA SER A 24 -15.11 9.45 12.59
C SER A 24 -14.76 9.05 14.03
N GLY A 25 -13.47 8.87 14.28
CA GLY A 25 -12.92 8.46 15.58
C GLY A 25 -12.11 7.16 15.50
N ASN A 26 -11.50 6.81 16.63
CA ASN A 26 -10.81 5.54 16.84
C ASN A 26 -11.82 4.41 17.15
N LYS A 27 -11.35 3.15 17.19
CA LYS A 27 -12.24 1.98 17.41
C LYS A 27 -13.10 2.10 18.66
N GLU A 28 -12.53 2.56 19.76
CA GLU A 28 -13.23 2.72 21.04
C GLU A 28 -14.36 3.74 20.96
N VAL A 29 -14.12 4.88 20.30
CA VAL A 29 -15.15 5.91 20.07
C VAL A 29 -16.28 5.36 19.20
N LEU A 30 -15.97 4.58 18.17
CA LEU A 30 -16.99 3.96 17.32
C LEU A 30 -17.82 2.91 18.08
N VAL A 31 -17.16 2.08 18.89
CA VAL A 31 -17.82 1.09 19.76
C VAL A 31 -18.74 1.78 20.77
N ALA A 32 -18.27 2.82 21.45
CA ALA A 32 -19.08 3.55 22.44
C ALA A 32 -20.32 4.18 21.80
N ARG A 33 -20.16 4.84 20.64
CA ARG A 33 -21.25 5.46 19.89
C ARG A 33 -22.29 4.43 19.43
N LEU A 34 -21.84 3.29 18.90
CA LEU A 34 -22.73 2.23 18.45
C LEU A 34 -23.44 1.56 19.62
N ARG A 35 -22.76 1.43 20.78
CA ARG A 35 -23.36 0.93 22.02
C ARG A 35 -24.51 1.80 22.47
N GLU A 36 -24.31 3.11 22.52
CA GLU A 36 -25.31 4.09 22.92
C GLU A 36 -26.53 4.04 21.99
N ALA A 37 -26.29 4.06 20.68
CA ALA A 37 -27.36 3.98 19.68
C ALA A 37 -28.20 2.69 19.81
N LEU A 38 -27.58 1.56 20.13
CA LEU A 38 -28.30 0.31 20.36
C LEU A 38 -29.15 0.36 21.63
N ILE A 39 -28.65 0.98 22.70
CA ILE A 39 -29.41 1.16 23.95
C ILE A 39 -30.61 2.09 23.70
N ASP A 40 -30.43 3.17 22.95
CA ASP A 40 -31.49 4.11 22.59
C ASP A 40 -32.58 3.44 21.72
N GLU A 41 -32.20 2.49 20.87
CA GLU A 41 -33.10 1.64 20.11
C GLU A 41 -33.78 0.54 20.97
N GLY A 42 -33.48 0.45 22.27
CA GLY A 42 -33.99 -0.57 23.19
C GLY A 42 -33.39 -1.96 22.99
N LYS A 43 -32.23 -2.06 22.31
CA LYS A 43 -31.53 -3.31 22.01
C LYS A 43 -30.37 -3.51 22.98
N ASN A 44 -30.10 -4.77 23.33
CA ASN A 44 -28.93 -5.09 24.13
C ASN A 44 -27.66 -5.15 23.25
N PRO A 45 -26.65 -4.30 23.45
CA PRO A 45 -25.43 -4.28 22.65
C PRO A 45 -24.62 -5.59 22.72
N ASP A 46 -24.81 -6.38 23.78
CA ASP A 46 -24.11 -7.65 23.99
C ASP A 46 -24.77 -8.83 23.24
N GLU A 47 -26.06 -8.73 22.95
CA GLU A 47 -26.85 -9.79 22.30
C GLU A 47 -27.28 -9.43 20.87
N PHE A 48 -27.21 -8.16 20.50
CA PHE A 48 -27.60 -7.69 19.18
C PHE A 48 -26.82 -8.43 18.09
N LYS A 49 -27.58 -8.97 17.12
CA LYS A 49 -27.01 -9.64 15.95
C LYS A 49 -26.78 -8.60 14.87
N PHE A 50 -25.53 -8.42 14.48
CA PHE A 50 -25.19 -7.59 13.34
C PHE A 50 -25.23 -8.47 12.09
N ASP A 51 -25.90 -7.99 11.04
CA ASP A 51 -25.89 -8.66 9.75
C ASP A 51 -24.45 -8.69 9.23
N GLY A 52 -23.81 -9.86 9.25
CA GLY A 52 -22.39 -10.05 8.93
C GLY A 52 -21.45 -10.34 10.12
N ALA A 53 -21.98 -10.55 11.33
CA ALA A 53 -21.18 -10.99 12.49
C ALA A 53 -21.03 -12.52 12.63
N ASP A 54 -21.85 -13.29 11.90
CA ASP A 54 -21.81 -14.76 11.89
C ASP A 54 -21.00 -15.33 10.70
N GLU A 55 -20.64 -14.49 9.74
CA GLU A 55 -19.65 -14.85 8.73
C GLU A 55 -18.28 -14.61 9.34
N ASP A 56 -17.59 -15.73 9.60
CA ASP A 56 -16.15 -15.74 9.80
C ASP A 56 -15.53 -14.68 8.88
N ASN A 57 -14.75 -13.78 9.47
CA ASN A 57 -13.94 -12.80 8.77
C ASN A 57 -12.83 -13.53 7.98
N GLU A 58 -13.21 -14.41 7.06
CA GLU A 58 -12.54 -14.56 5.78
C GLU A 58 -12.75 -13.22 5.07
N ILE A 59 -11.94 -12.25 5.46
CA ILE A 59 -11.27 -11.48 4.44
C ILE A 59 -10.91 -12.49 3.35
N SER A 60 -11.60 -12.43 2.21
CA SER A 60 -11.11 -13.00 0.97
C SER A 60 -9.86 -12.19 0.56
N THR A 61 -8.88 -12.08 1.46
CA THR A 61 -7.49 -12.05 1.12
C THR A 61 -7.26 -13.39 0.45
N GLY A 62 -7.51 -13.46 -0.86
CA GLY A 62 -7.26 -14.66 -1.64
C GLY A 62 -5.92 -15.22 -1.19
N THR A 63 -5.94 -16.44 -0.67
CA THR A 63 -4.82 -17.04 0.06
C THR A 63 -3.61 -17.02 -0.86
N PHE A 64 -2.76 -15.98 -0.74
CA PHE A 64 -1.52 -15.92 -1.47
C PHE A 64 -0.64 -16.94 -0.76
N THR A 65 -0.57 -18.13 -1.34
CA THR A 65 0.33 -19.16 -0.84
C THR A 65 1.73 -18.56 -0.76
N THR A 66 2.52 -18.98 0.22
CA THR A 66 3.92 -18.56 0.33
C THR A 66 4.66 -18.72 -1.00
N ALA A 67 4.29 -19.74 -1.79
CA ALA A 67 4.77 -19.96 -3.15
C ALA A 67 4.47 -18.79 -4.10
N LYS A 68 3.21 -18.33 -4.18
CA LYS A 68 2.85 -17.18 -5.02
C LYS A 68 3.52 -15.89 -4.55
N MET A 69 3.69 -15.72 -3.23
CA MET A 69 4.41 -14.55 -2.69
C MET A 69 5.88 -14.56 -3.09
N MET A 70 6.53 -15.71 -2.98
CA MET A 70 7.90 -15.89 -3.44
C MET A 70 8.04 -15.68 -4.95
N GLU A 71 7.12 -16.21 -5.76
CA GLU A 71 7.10 -16.02 -7.20
C GLU A 71 6.99 -14.55 -7.59
N LEU A 72 6.06 -13.82 -6.96
CA LEU A 72 5.88 -12.38 -7.18
C LEU A 72 7.14 -11.58 -6.79
N LEU A 73 7.73 -11.89 -5.63
CA LEU A 73 8.98 -11.25 -5.18
C LEU A 73 10.14 -11.54 -6.14
N LEU A 74 10.20 -12.77 -6.67
CA LEU A 74 11.26 -13.19 -7.58
C LEU A 74 11.16 -12.43 -8.90
N SER A 75 9.95 -12.35 -9.48
CA SER A 75 9.67 -11.54 -10.67
C SER A 75 10.11 -10.10 -10.44
N MET A 76 9.55 -9.43 -9.43
CA MET A 76 9.88 -8.02 -9.17
C MET A 76 11.40 -7.81 -9.01
N SER A 77 12.11 -8.76 -8.38
CA SER A 77 13.57 -8.69 -8.24
C SER A 77 14.31 -8.84 -9.57
N THR A 78 13.82 -9.65 -10.51
CA THR A 78 14.44 -9.81 -11.84
C THR A 78 14.25 -8.57 -12.68
N GLU A 79 13.05 -7.98 -12.67
CA GLU A 79 12.77 -6.74 -13.40
C GLU A 79 13.65 -5.59 -12.88
N ILE A 80 13.78 -5.42 -11.56
CA ILE A 80 14.63 -4.37 -10.97
C ILE A 80 16.10 -4.58 -11.35
N LYS A 81 16.61 -5.82 -11.27
CA LYS A 81 18.00 -6.12 -11.64
C LYS A 81 18.28 -5.80 -13.11
N GLN A 82 17.35 -6.12 -14.00
CA GLN A 82 17.50 -5.85 -15.44
C GLN A 82 17.53 -4.34 -15.71
N GLN A 83 16.62 -3.58 -15.09
CA GLN A 83 16.60 -2.11 -15.23
C GLN A 83 17.91 -1.46 -14.73
N ILE A 84 18.43 -1.90 -13.58
CA ILE A 84 19.70 -1.38 -13.03
C ILE A 84 20.86 -1.66 -13.98
N LYS A 85 20.90 -2.86 -14.58
CA LYS A 85 21.95 -3.25 -15.53
C LYS A 85 21.92 -2.38 -16.77
N GLU A 86 20.75 -2.21 -17.39
CA GLU A 86 20.58 -1.38 -18.59
C GLU A 86 20.91 0.09 -18.32
N GLN A 87 20.48 0.62 -17.17
CA GLN A 87 20.85 1.98 -16.77
C GLN A 87 22.37 2.13 -16.59
N SER A 88 23.04 1.15 -16.00
CA SER A 88 24.49 1.17 -15.81
C SER A 88 25.24 1.15 -17.15
N GLU A 89 24.78 0.34 -18.12
CA GLU A 89 25.36 0.28 -19.47
C GLU A 89 25.17 1.60 -20.22
N GLN A 90 23.99 2.21 -20.15
CA GLN A 90 23.72 3.52 -20.77
C GLN A 90 24.59 4.63 -20.17
N ILE A 91 24.72 4.68 -18.84
CA ILE A 91 25.58 5.66 -18.16
C ILE A 91 27.04 5.50 -18.61
N LYS A 92 27.52 4.25 -18.69
CA LYS A 92 28.88 3.96 -19.14
C LYS A 92 29.11 4.47 -20.57
N GLU A 93 28.22 4.16 -21.49
CA GLU A 93 28.35 4.56 -22.89
C GLU A 93 28.24 6.08 -23.08
N GLN A 94 27.40 6.76 -22.29
CA GLN A 94 27.35 8.22 -22.27
C GLN A 94 28.66 8.83 -21.75
N SER A 95 29.24 8.27 -20.69
CA SER A 95 30.52 8.73 -20.15
C SER A 95 31.66 8.58 -21.16
N GLU A 96 31.70 7.46 -21.89
CA GLU A 96 32.71 7.23 -22.94
C GLU A 96 32.57 8.26 -24.08
N ARG A 97 31.35 8.51 -24.55
CA ARG A 97 31.08 9.52 -25.58
C ARG A 97 31.50 10.93 -25.13
N GLN A 98 31.14 11.33 -23.92
CA GLN A 98 31.55 12.64 -23.37
C GLN A 98 33.07 12.78 -23.26
N THR A 99 33.76 11.70 -22.89
CA THR A 99 35.23 11.71 -22.78
C THR A 99 35.89 11.91 -24.14
N GLU A 100 35.38 11.26 -25.18
CA GLU A 100 35.90 11.40 -26.54
C GLU A 100 35.62 12.79 -27.14
N GLU A 101 34.42 13.34 -26.91
CA GLU A 101 34.07 14.72 -27.31
C GLU A 101 35.01 15.75 -26.67
N LEU A 102 35.27 15.63 -25.36
CA LEU A 102 36.20 16.52 -24.66
C LEU A 102 37.62 16.42 -25.22
N LYS A 103 38.06 15.22 -25.59
CA LYS A 103 39.39 14.99 -26.19
C LYS A 103 39.51 15.66 -27.56
N GLN A 104 38.48 15.54 -28.41
CA GLN A 104 38.45 16.21 -29.72
C GLN A 104 38.43 17.74 -29.58
N ILE A 105 37.65 18.28 -28.65
CA ILE A 105 37.62 19.73 -28.39
C ILE A 105 38.99 20.23 -27.93
N LYS A 106 39.68 19.49 -27.04
CA LYS A 106 41.02 19.83 -26.57
C LYS A 106 42.03 19.86 -27.72
N GLU A 107 42.02 18.84 -28.58
CA GLU A 107 42.93 18.76 -29.75
C GLU A 107 42.68 19.89 -30.75
N GLN A 108 41.42 20.21 -31.04
CA GLN A 108 41.08 21.34 -31.91
C GLN A 108 41.53 22.69 -31.33
N SER A 109 41.40 22.88 -30.01
CA SER A 109 41.87 24.09 -29.34
C SER A 109 43.39 24.24 -29.37
N GLU A 110 44.15 23.14 -29.23
CA GLU A 110 45.62 23.16 -29.30
C GLU A 110 46.09 23.53 -30.71
N GLN A 111 45.52 22.91 -31.75
CA GLN A 111 45.86 23.20 -33.15
C GLN A 111 45.55 24.65 -33.57
N GLN A 112 44.55 25.29 -32.96
CA GLN A 112 44.23 26.70 -33.20
C GLN A 112 45.16 27.66 -32.46
N SER A 113 45.77 27.26 -31.34
CA SER A 113 46.69 28.09 -30.58
C SER A 113 48.10 28.16 -31.17
N GLU A 114 48.46 27.22 -32.06
CA GLU A 114 49.79 27.13 -32.68
C GLU A 114 49.89 27.87 -34.03
N ARG A 115 48.81 28.52 -34.50
CA ARG A 115 48.77 29.36 -35.72
C ARG A 115 48.75 30.84 -35.38
#